data_AF-A0A349LIJ2-F1
#
_entry.id   AF-A0A349LIJ2-F1
#
_cell.length_a   1.000
_cell.length_b   1.000
_cell.length_c   1.000
_cell.angle_alpha   90.00
_cell.angle_beta   90.00
_cell.angle_gamma   90.00
#
_symmetry.space_group_name_H-M   'P 1'
#
loop_
_entity.id
_entity.type
_entity.pdbx_description
1 polymer ?
#
loop_
_entity_poly.entity_id
_entity_poly.type
_entity_poly.pdbx_seq_one_letter_code
_entity_poly.pdbx_strand_id
1 'polypeptide(L)'
;MIDKQRPRRIAAVAVALVLILPSWSGEAHEIPADVTVQAFVKPEAGTLRMLVRVPLVALRDYNFPSREPGYLEISKSENMVLEAADVWIGDYVSILENEEPLGRAELAAVRVAIPGDRAFRSWESAYSNVLSAPLVDGIQLPARQAMVDVL
;
A
#
# COMPACT_ATOMS: atom_id res chain seq x y z
N MET A 1 -53.59 34.60 18.02
CA MET A 1 -53.80 33.76 16.81
C MET A 1 -52.43 33.25 16.39
N ILE A 2 -52.10 31.99 16.70
CA ILE A 2 -50.77 31.42 16.42
C ILE A 2 -50.64 31.27 14.91
N ASP A 3 -49.65 31.93 14.32
CA ASP A 3 -49.36 31.89 12.89
C ASP A 3 -48.94 30.47 12.49
N LYS A 4 -49.92 29.71 11.97
CA LYS A 4 -49.74 28.33 11.50
C LYS A 4 -48.72 28.21 10.36
N GLN A 5 -48.25 29.32 9.76
CA GLN A 5 -47.21 29.28 8.75
C GLN A 5 -45.79 29.21 9.33
N ARG A 6 -45.56 29.72 10.54
CA ARG A 6 -44.25 29.65 11.22
C ARG A 6 -43.69 28.22 11.33
N PRO A 7 -44.44 27.21 11.82
CA PRO A 7 -43.91 25.85 11.92
C PRO A 7 -43.63 25.21 10.55
N ARG A 8 -44.41 25.54 9.51
CA ARG A 8 -44.19 25.02 8.15
C ARG A 8 -42.92 25.59 7.51
N ARG A 9 -42.64 26.88 7.74
CA ARG A 9 -41.41 27.53 7.27
C ARG A 9 -40.18 26.98 7.99
N ILE A 10 -40.27 26.76 9.30
CA ILE A 10 -39.19 26.14 10.09
C ILE A 10 -38.92 24.71 9.59
N ALA A 11 -39.97 23.92 9.36
CA ALA A 11 -39.82 22.56 8.82
C ALA A 11 -39.19 22.57 7.41
N ALA A 12 -39.62 23.48 6.54
CA ALA A 12 -39.07 23.61 5.19
C ALA A 12 -37.59 24.01 5.21
N VAL A 13 -37.19 24.94 6.09
CA VAL A 13 -35.80 25.34 6.28
C VAL A 13 -34.96 24.20 6.85
N ALA A 14 -35.48 23.45 7.82
CA ALA A 14 -34.79 22.30 8.39
C ALA A 14 -34.55 21.19 7.35
N VAL A 15 -35.57 20.88 6.53
CA VAL A 15 -35.43 19.91 5.43
C VAL A 15 -34.44 20.40 4.37
N ALA A 16 -34.51 21.68 4.00
CA ALA A 16 -33.56 22.27 3.06
C ALA A 16 -32.13 22.18 3.60
N LEU A 17 -31.90 22.49 4.88
CA LEU A 17 -30.60 22.35 5.53
C LEU A 17 -30.07 20.92 5.50
N VAL A 18 -30.92 19.92 5.77
CA VAL A 18 -30.52 18.50 5.72
C VAL A 18 -30.19 18.05 4.30
N LEU A 19 -30.90 18.54 3.29
CA LEU A 19 -30.64 18.22 1.88
C LEU A 19 -29.38 18.90 1.34
N ILE A 20 -28.91 19.98 1.96
CA ILE A 20 -27.68 20.69 1.60
C ILE A 20 -26.45 20.08 2.31
N LEU A 21 -26.65 19.25 3.35
CA LEU A 21 -25.54 18.56 4.00
C LEU A 21 -24.87 17.65 2.95
N PRO A 22 -23.56 17.81 2.70
CA PRO A 22 -22.86 16.99 1.72
C PRO A 22 -22.90 15.54 2.20
N SER A 23 -23.55 14.67 1.43
CA SER A 23 -23.52 13.21 1.63
C SER A 23 -22.21 12.59 1.14
N TRP A 24 -21.16 13.39 1.00
CA TRP A 24 -19.84 12.95 0.58
C TRP A 24 -19.14 12.25 1.75
N SER A 25 -19.53 11.00 2.00
CA SER A 25 -18.58 9.99 2.46
C SER A 25 -17.73 9.57 1.26
N GLY A 26 -17.03 10.52 0.64
CA GLY A 26 -15.98 10.19 -0.30
C GLY A 26 -14.88 9.55 0.54
N GLU A 27 -14.70 8.23 0.45
CA GLU A 27 -13.40 7.64 0.69
C GLU A 27 -12.44 8.19 -0.38
N ALA A 28 -12.07 9.45 -0.23
CA ALA A 28 -10.91 10.00 -0.87
C ALA A 28 -9.75 9.24 -0.26
N HIS A 29 -9.32 8.18 -0.95
CA HIS A 29 -8.12 7.45 -0.60
C HIS A 29 -6.98 8.46 -0.64
N GLU A 30 -6.51 8.83 0.55
CA GLU A 30 -5.48 9.84 0.73
C GLU A 30 -4.22 9.36 0.01
N ILE A 31 -3.79 10.09 -1.03
CA ILE A 31 -2.53 9.81 -1.69
C ILE A 31 -1.43 10.27 -0.73
N PRO A 32 -0.50 9.39 -0.31
CA PRO A 32 0.61 9.80 0.54
C PRO A 32 1.35 10.95 -0.12
N ALA A 33 1.61 12.03 0.64
CA ALA A 33 2.38 13.17 0.13
C ALA A 33 3.79 12.75 -0.31
N ASP A 34 4.35 11.77 0.39
CA ASP A 34 5.62 11.12 0.09
C ASP A 34 5.65 9.70 0.64
N VAL A 35 6.58 8.89 0.11
CA VAL A 35 6.92 7.56 0.62
C VAL A 35 8.43 7.39 0.61
N THR A 36 8.96 6.65 1.59
CA THR A 36 10.38 6.27 1.60
C THR A 36 10.53 4.86 1.04
N VAL A 37 11.31 4.74 -0.04
CA VAL A 37 11.72 3.46 -0.62
C VAL A 37 13.16 3.17 -0.21
N GLN A 38 13.43 1.95 0.23
CA GLN A 38 14.79 1.47 0.49
C GLN A 38 15.13 0.42 -0.54
N ALA A 39 16.28 0.56 -1.21
CA ALA A 39 16.69 -0.40 -2.20
C ALA A 39 18.17 -0.76 -2.07
N PHE A 40 18.49 -2.02 -2.34
CA PHE A 40 19.85 -2.46 -2.62
C PHE A 40 19.91 -3.04 -4.03
N VAL A 41 21.02 -2.82 -4.72
CA VAL A 41 21.28 -3.40 -6.03
C VAL A 41 22.64 -4.08 -5.97
N LYS A 42 22.72 -5.33 -6.42
CA LYS A 42 23.95 -6.13 -6.38
C LYS A 42 24.10 -6.98 -7.65
N PRO A 43 25.21 -6.82 -8.39
CA PRO A 43 25.53 -7.74 -9.48
C PRO A 43 26.09 -9.06 -8.93
N GLU A 44 25.52 -10.18 -9.37
CA GLU A 44 25.93 -11.55 -9.01
C GLU A 44 25.97 -12.44 -10.27
N ALA A 45 27.16 -12.88 -10.68
CA ALA A 45 27.38 -13.92 -11.70
C ALA A 45 26.52 -13.78 -12.99
N GLY A 46 26.47 -12.58 -13.58
CA GLY A 46 25.71 -12.31 -14.81
C GLY A 46 24.23 -11.98 -14.58
N THR A 47 23.80 -11.84 -13.34
CA THR A 47 22.46 -11.38 -12.96
C THR A 47 22.58 -10.16 -12.06
N LEU A 48 21.82 -9.11 -12.36
CA LEU A 48 21.65 -7.98 -11.44
C LEU A 48 20.47 -8.28 -10.52
N ARG A 49 20.70 -8.33 -9.22
CA ARG A 49 19.64 -8.52 -8.22
C ARG A 49 19.33 -7.19 -7.54
N MET A 50 18.06 -6.97 -7.27
CA MET A 50 17.58 -5.79 -6.56
C MET A 50 16.71 -6.23 -5.39
N LEU A 51 16.89 -5.59 -4.25
CA LEU A 51 16.00 -5.74 -3.10
C LEU A 51 15.32 -4.40 -2.91
N VAL A 52 14.00 -4.38 -2.78
CA VAL A 52 13.22 -3.16 -2.58
C VAL A 52 12.29 -3.33 -1.39
N ARG A 53 12.30 -2.35 -0.47
CA ARG A 53 11.30 -2.19 0.58
C ARG A 53 10.50 -0.93 0.30
N VAL A 54 9.20 -1.09 0.15
CA VAL A 54 8.24 -0.01 -0.10
C VAL A 54 7.12 -0.04 0.93
N PRO A 55 6.51 1.10 1.29
CA PRO A 55 5.24 1.09 2.00
C PRO A 55 4.16 0.43 1.13
N LEU A 56 3.30 -0.39 1.74
CA LEU A 56 2.18 -1.05 1.03
C LEU A 56 1.28 -0.04 0.31
N VAL A 57 1.11 1.15 0.90
CA VAL A 57 0.35 2.27 0.32
C VAL A 57 0.94 2.83 -0.97
N ALA A 58 2.22 2.54 -1.28
CA ALA A 58 2.84 2.92 -2.54
C ALA A 58 2.37 2.02 -3.71
N LEU A 59 1.89 0.81 -3.40
CA LEU A 59 1.32 -0.14 -4.36
C LEU A 59 -0.15 0.22 -4.62
N ARG A 60 -0.36 1.34 -5.31
CA ARG A 60 -1.68 1.97 -5.52
C ARG A 60 -2.62 1.10 -6.35
N ASP A 61 -3.90 1.46 -6.34
CA ASP A 61 -4.97 0.82 -7.13
C ASP A 61 -5.35 -0.60 -6.67
N TYR A 62 -4.87 -1.02 -5.49
CA TYR A 62 -5.24 -2.28 -4.85
C TYR A 62 -5.97 -2.06 -3.52
N ASN A 63 -7.05 -2.81 -3.31
CA ASN A 63 -7.84 -2.78 -2.08
C ASN A 63 -7.45 -3.96 -1.17
N PHE A 64 -6.44 -3.74 -0.32
CA PHE A 64 -5.89 -4.80 0.52
C PHE A 64 -6.90 -5.31 1.57
N PRO A 65 -7.24 -6.62 1.56
CA PRO A 65 -8.11 -7.22 2.55
C PRO A 65 -7.70 -6.84 3.96
N SER A 66 -8.64 -6.28 4.71
CA SER A 66 -8.40 -5.83 6.07
C SER A 66 -9.57 -6.23 6.97
N ARG A 67 -9.27 -6.62 8.20
CA ARG A 67 -10.24 -6.88 9.25
C ARG A 67 -10.44 -5.60 10.07
N GLU A 68 -11.68 -5.32 10.47
CA GLU A 68 -11.98 -4.19 11.36
C GLU A 68 -11.10 -4.23 12.63
N PRO A 69 -10.55 -3.10 13.09
CA PRO A 69 -10.76 -1.71 12.63
C PRO A 69 -9.83 -1.23 11.47
N GLY A 70 -9.20 -2.12 10.71
CA GLY A 70 -8.31 -1.77 9.59
C GLY A 70 -6.95 -2.47 9.60
N TYR A 71 -6.87 -3.66 10.20
CA TYR A 71 -5.67 -4.48 10.22
C TYR A 71 -5.62 -5.36 8.98
N LEU A 72 -4.47 -5.41 8.33
CA LEU A 72 -4.24 -6.20 7.13
C LEU A 72 -4.49 -7.69 7.41
N GLU A 73 -5.28 -8.33 6.55
CA GLU A 73 -5.44 -9.79 6.50
C GLU A 73 -4.34 -10.34 5.60
N ILE A 74 -3.20 -10.69 6.20
CA ILE A 74 -1.94 -10.98 5.50
C ILE A 74 -2.12 -12.12 4.51
N SER A 75 -2.58 -13.29 4.97
CA SER A 75 -2.78 -14.47 4.11
C SER A 75 -3.73 -14.22 2.93
N LYS A 76 -4.77 -13.43 3.14
CA LYS A 76 -5.73 -13.07 2.07
C LYS A 76 -5.16 -12.05 1.09
N SER A 77 -4.12 -11.32 1.48
CA SER A 77 -3.50 -10.27 0.69
C SER A 77 -2.32 -10.76 -0.14
N GLU A 78 -1.74 -11.92 0.15
CA GLU A 78 -0.46 -12.38 -0.44
C GLU A 78 -0.43 -12.32 -1.97
N ASN A 79 -1.41 -12.94 -2.65
CA ASN A 79 -1.47 -12.93 -4.11
C ASN A 79 -1.61 -11.51 -4.68
N MET A 80 -2.36 -10.66 -4.00
CA MET A 80 -2.60 -9.30 -4.47
C MET A 80 -1.39 -8.40 -4.20
N VAL A 81 -0.65 -8.62 -3.12
CA VAL A 81 0.64 -7.96 -2.86
C VAL A 81 1.67 -8.38 -3.91
N LEU A 82 1.70 -9.66 -4.29
CA LEU A 82 2.55 -10.16 -5.36
C LEU A 82 2.22 -9.49 -6.70
N GLU A 83 0.94 -9.46 -7.08
CA GLU A 83 0.50 -8.81 -8.32
C GLU A 83 0.85 -7.31 -8.31
N ALA A 84 0.57 -6.63 -7.19
CA ALA A 84 0.86 -5.21 -7.07
C ALA A 84 2.37 -4.91 -7.12
N ALA A 85 3.20 -5.78 -6.57
CA ALA A 85 4.66 -5.65 -6.65
C ALA A 85 5.17 -5.90 -8.08
N ASP A 86 4.65 -6.92 -8.78
CA ASP A 86 5.00 -7.19 -10.18
C ASP A 86 4.71 -5.98 -11.07
N VAL A 87 3.54 -5.36 -10.90
CA VAL A 87 3.18 -4.15 -11.64
C VAL A 87 4.03 -2.96 -11.19
N TRP A 88 3.93 -2.53 -9.93
CA TRP A 88 4.53 -1.25 -9.51
C TRP A 88 6.04 -1.25 -9.37
N ILE A 89 6.68 -2.41 -9.23
CA ILE A 89 8.13 -2.52 -9.13
C ILE A 89 8.68 -3.16 -10.41
N GLY A 90 8.10 -4.26 -10.86
CA GLY A 90 8.58 -4.96 -12.06
C GLY A 90 8.48 -4.14 -13.34
N ASP A 91 7.38 -3.40 -13.54
CA ASP A 91 7.18 -2.58 -14.75
C ASP A 91 7.73 -1.16 -14.67
N TYR A 92 7.80 -0.58 -13.46
CA TYR A 92 8.18 0.84 -13.30
C TYR A 92 9.65 1.05 -12.91
N VAL A 93 10.38 0.01 -12.53
CA VAL A 93 11.83 0.10 -12.33
C VAL A 93 12.55 -0.27 -13.63
N SER A 94 13.29 0.69 -14.19
CA SER A 94 14.14 0.48 -15.35
C SER A 94 15.61 0.60 -14.95
N ILE A 95 16.41 -0.40 -15.29
CA ILE A 95 17.84 -0.42 -15.06
C ILE A 95 18.55 -0.52 -16.41
N LEU A 96 19.56 0.31 -16.59
CA LEU A 96 20.38 0.37 -17.79
C LEU A 96 21.80 -0.04 -17.46
N GLU A 97 22.40 -0.83 -18.34
CA GLU A 97 23.83 -1.10 -18.38
C GLU A 97 24.40 -0.38 -19.61
N ASN A 98 25.27 0.60 -19.41
CA ASN A 98 25.87 1.39 -20.50
C ASN A 98 24.82 1.98 -21.47
N GLU A 99 23.73 2.55 -20.94
CA GLU A 99 22.60 3.11 -21.70
C GLU A 99 21.72 2.05 -22.41
N GLU A 100 22.02 0.77 -22.29
CA GLU A 100 21.19 -0.33 -22.79
C GLU A 100 20.28 -0.86 -21.67
N PRO A 101 18.95 -0.93 -21.84
CA PRO A 101 18.06 -1.50 -20.85
C PRO A 101 18.35 -2.99 -20.58
N LEU A 102 18.46 -3.40 -19.32
CA LEU A 102 18.63 -4.81 -18.92
C LEU A 102 17.38 -5.69 -19.12
N GLY A 103 16.27 -5.08 -19.56
CA GLY A 103 14.96 -5.73 -19.68
C GLY A 103 14.06 -5.52 -18.46
N ARG A 104 12.86 -6.14 -18.50
CA ARG A 104 11.92 -6.12 -17.37
C ARG A 104 12.47 -6.98 -16.23
N ALA A 105 12.33 -6.50 -14.99
CA ALA A 105 12.73 -7.27 -13.82
C ALA A 105 11.87 -8.54 -13.66
N GLU A 106 12.49 -9.64 -13.27
CA GLU A 106 11.79 -10.85 -12.85
C GLU A 106 11.60 -10.82 -11.33
N LEU A 107 10.33 -10.87 -10.89
CA LEU A 107 9.97 -10.88 -9.47
C LEU A 107 10.25 -12.26 -8.87
N ALA A 108 11.25 -12.37 -7.99
CA ALA A 108 11.67 -13.65 -7.43
C ALA A 108 11.05 -13.94 -6.06
N ALA A 109 10.80 -12.90 -5.24
CA ALA A 109 10.13 -13.06 -3.95
C ALA A 109 9.44 -11.77 -3.49
N VAL A 110 8.37 -11.92 -2.71
CA VAL A 110 7.62 -10.82 -2.10
C VAL A 110 7.21 -11.20 -0.69
N ARG A 111 7.32 -10.26 0.24
CA ARG A 111 6.95 -10.46 1.64
C ARG A 111 6.40 -9.19 2.29
N VAL A 112 5.25 -9.30 2.96
CA VAL A 112 4.76 -8.22 3.83
C VAL A 112 5.64 -8.11 5.08
N ALA A 113 6.01 -6.88 5.44
CA ALA A 113 6.83 -6.57 6.59
C ALA A 113 6.17 -5.52 7.50
N ILE A 114 6.56 -5.54 8.78
CA ILE A 114 6.16 -4.48 9.73
C ILE A 114 7.07 -3.25 9.55
N PRO A 115 6.58 -2.02 9.77
CA PRO A 115 7.36 -0.79 9.55
C PRO A 115 8.61 -0.67 10.44
N GLY A 116 8.61 -1.31 11.63
CA GLY A 116 9.77 -1.35 12.53
C GLY A 116 10.81 -2.44 12.21
N ASP A 117 10.58 -3.26 11.18
CA ASP A 117 11.49 -4.31 10.76
C ASP A 117 12.83 -3.69 10.30
N ARG A 118 13.96 -4.22 10.81
CA ARG A 118 15.29 -3.66 10.57
C ARG A 118 16.13 -4.46 9.56
N ALA A 119 15.51 -5.35 8.79
CA ALA A 119 16.20 -6.22 7.84
C ALA A 119 16.87 -5.44 6.69
N PHE A 120 16.34 -4.29 6.29
CA PHE A 120 16.91 -3.47 5.21
C PHE A 120 18.13 -2.62 5.65
N ARG A 121 18.92 -3.10 6.61
CA ARG A 121 20.17 -2.46 7.06
C ARG A 121 21.41 -2.94 6.31
N SER A 122 21.37 -4.16 5.77
CA SER A 122 22.41 -4.68 4.87
C SER A 122 21.77 -5.56 3.81
N TRP A 123 22.53 -5.85 2.75
CA TRP A 123 22.12 -6.75 1.68
C TRP A 123 21.74 -8.13 2.22
N GLU A 124 22.61 -8.73 3.03
CA GLU A 124 22.46 -10.10 3.52
C GLU A 124 21.22 -10.26 4.40
N SER A 125 20.97 -9.29 5.28
CA SER A 125 19.78 -9.31 6.13
C SER A 125 18.50 -9.07 5.34
N ALA A 126 18.51 -8.18 4.35
CA ALA A 126 17.34 -7.93 3.50
C ALA A 126 17.02 -9.15 2.63
N TYR A 127 18.04 -9.76 2.02
CA TYR A 127 17.93 -10.96 1.20
C TYR A 127 17.39 -12.16 2.01
N SER A 128 17.93 -12.37 3.21
CA SER A 128 17.41 -13.42 4.10
C SER A 128 15.98 -13.15 4.58
N ASN A 129 15.59 -11.88 4.74
CA ASN A 129 14.28 -11.50 5.24
C ASN A 129 13.18 -11.69 4.19
N VAL A 130 13.41 -11.23 2.95
CA VAL A 130 12.41 -11.37 1.88
C VAL A 130 12.12 -12.84 1.55
N LEU A 131 13.12 -13.71 1.70
CA LEU A 131 12.97 -15.16 1.52
C LEU A 131 12.45 -15.90 2.76
N SER A 132 12.24 -15.20 3.87
CA SER A 132 11.73 -15.81 5.10
C SER A 132 10.23 -16.09 5.01
N ALA A 133 9.72 -16.87 5.97
CA ALA A 133 8.29 -17.17 6.02
C ALA A 133 7.43 -15.89 6.09
N PRO A 134 6.22 -15.91 5.50
CA PRO A 134 5.25 -14.84 5.66
C PRO A 134 4.97 -14.53 7.12
N LEU A 135 4.56 -13.28 7.38
CA LEU A 135 4.05 -12.91 8.70
C LEU A 135 2.79 -13.73 9.02
N VAL A 136 2.67 -14.17 10.26
CA VAL A 136 1.48 -14.91 10.70
C VAL A 136 0.25 -14.02 10.72
N ASP A 137 -0.90 -14.60 10.42
CA ASP A 137 -2.19 -13.92 10.55
C ASP A 137 -2.48 -13.51 12.00
N GLY A 138 -3.35 -12.51 12.14
CA GLY A 138 -3.81 -12.02 13.44
C GLY A 138 -2.92 -10.96 14.07
N ILE A 139 -1.76 -10.65 13.48
CA ILE A 139 -0.96 -9.47 13.84
C ILE A 139 -1.79 -8.21 13.59
N GLN A 140 -1.76 -7.29 14.55
CA GLN A 140 -2.38 -5.97 14.41
C GLN A 140 -1.48 -5.05 13.57
N LEU A 141 -1.42 -5.30 12.26
CA LEU A 141 -0.67 -4.48 11.30
C LEU A 141 -1.64 -3.59 10.52
N PRO A 142 -1.71 -2.28 10.79
CA PRO A 142 -2.53 -1.38 9.98
C PRO A 142 -2.03 -1.37 8.53
N ALA A 143 -2.93 -1.56 7.56
CA ALA A 143 -2.54 -1.63 6.14
C ALA A 143 -1.76 -0.38 5.69
N ARG A 144 -2.12 0.81 6.21
CA ARG A 144 -1.44 2.08 5.94
C ARG A 144 0.01 2.17 6.41
N GLN A 145 0.41 1.30 7.32
CA GLN A 145 1.75 1.26 7.90
C GLN A 145 2.53 0.01 7.47
N ALA A 146 1.89 -0.92 6.79
CA ALA A 146 2.53 -2.13 6.28
C ALA A 146 3.61 -1.78 5.25
N MET A 147 4.65 -2.59 5.23
CA MET A 147 5.73 -2.52 4.24
C MET A 147 5.69 -3.79 3.38
N VAL A 148 6.31 -3.73 2.22
CA VAL A 148 6.48 -4.86 1.30
C VAL A 148 7.95 -4.92 0.91
N ASP A 149 8.55 -6.08 1.12
CA ASP A 149 9.90 -6.44 0.71
C ASP A 149 9.82 -7.24 -0.57
N VAL A 150 10.66 -6.92 -1.54
CA VAL A 150 10.66 -7.51 -2.88
C VAL A 150 12.09 -7.83 -3.31
N LEU A 151 12.26 -8.97 -3.98
CA LEU A 151 13.47 -9.42 -4.66
C LEU A 151 13.22 -9.55 -6.17
#